data_AF-A0A968IB37-F1
#
_entry.id   AF-A0A968IB37-F1
#
_cell.length_a   1.000
_cell.length_b   1.000
_cell.length_c   1.000
_cell.angle_alpha   90.00
_cell.angle_beta   90.00
_cell.angle_gamma   90.00
#
_symmetry.space_group_name_H-M   'P 1'
#
loop_
_entity.id
_entity.type
_entity.pdbx_description
1 polymer ?
#
loop_
_entity_poly.entity_id
_entity_poly.type
_entity_poly.pdbx_seq_one_letter_code
_entity_poly.pdbx_strand_id
1 'polypeptide(L)' 'MSERVVRAASSGAKKGWRWRGEMLEIASSFQSHDLPKGFHVAAAEVFEQLEVLKDADSLTLETVLEALITSG' A
#
# COMPACT_ATOMS: atom_id res chain seq x y z
N MET A 1 -15.43 13.95 3.92
CA MET A 1 -14.09 13.32 3.77
C MET A 1 -13.19 14.28 3.00
N SER A 2 -11.93 14.45 3.37
CA SER A 2 -11.02 15.39 2.67
C SER A 2 -10.63 14.85 1.28
N GLU A 3 -10.56 15.72 0.27
CA GLU A 3 -10.06 15.35 -1.07
C GLU A 3 -8.66 14.73 -1.04
N ARG A 4 -7.82 15.10 -0.06
CA ARG A 4 -6.48 14.53 0.13
C ARG A 4 -6.55 13.02 0.35
N VAL A 5 -7.52 12.56 1.13
CA VAL A 5 -7.70 11.13 1.45
C VAL A 5 -8.10 10.35 0.20
N VAL A 6 -9.07 10.88 -0.56
CA VAL A 6 -9.54 10.26 -1.81
C VAL A 6 -8.41 10.16 -2.83
N ARG A 7 -7.62 11.22 -2.99
CA ARG A 7 -6.44 11.20 -3.89
C ARG A 7 -5.39 10.17 -3.44
N ALA A 8 -5.10 10.09 -2.14
CA ALA A 8 -4.15 9.11 -1.61
C ALA A 8 -4.62 7.68 -1.84
N ALA A 9 -5.89 7.38 -1.54
CA ALA A 9 -6.50 6.07 -1.77
C ALA A 9 -6.43 5.66 -3.25
N SER A 10 -6.81 6.56 -4.16
CA SER A 10 -6.75 6.30 -5.61
C SER A 10 -5.33 6.06 -6.11
N SER A 11 -4.37 6.87 -5.67
CA SER A 11 -2.96 6.71 -6.07
C SER A 11 -2.35 5.40 -5.53
N GLY A 12 -2.65 5.07 -4.28
CA GLY A 12 -2.21 3.83 -3.64
C GLY A 12 -2.77 2.60 -4.34
N ALA A 13 -4.07 2.56 -4.63
CA ALA A 13 -4.70 1.43 -5.30
C ALA A 13 -4.19 1.21 -6.74
N LYS A 14 -3.97 2.29 -7.51
CA LYS A 14 -3.53 2.16 -8.92
C LYS A 14 -2.06 1.75 -9.08
N LYS A 15 -1.20 2.21 -8.16
CA LYS A 15 0.26 2.17 -8.36
C LYS A 15 1.06 1.62 -7.18
N GLY A 16 0.46 1.50 -6.00
CA GLY A 16 1.10 1.05 -4.76
C GLY A 16 1.89 -0.24 -4.94
N TRP A 17 1.28 -1.23 -5.59
CA TRP A 17 1.88 -2.54 -5.87
C TRP A 17 3.27 -2.47 -6.55
N ARG A 18 3.54 -1.42 -7.34
CA ARG A 18 4.84 -1.24 -8.01
C ARG A 18 5.99 -1.04 -7.02
N TRP A 19 5.70 -0.44 -5.87
CA TRP A 19 6.69 -0.10 -4.85
C TRP A 19 6.80 -1.16 -3.75
N ARG A 20 6.02 -2.24 -3.79
CA ARG A 20 6.09 -3.31 -2.77
C ARG A 20 7.50 -3.87 -2.64
N GLY A 21 8.15 -4.19 -3.75
CA GLY A 21 9.53 -4.70 -3.78
C GLY A 21 10.52 -3.70 -3.17
N GLU A 22 10.45 -2.44 -3.59
CA GLU A 22 11.29 -1.36 -3.06
C GLU A 22 11.11 -1.18 -1.55
N MET A 23 9.87 -1.25 -1.05
CA MET A 23 9.61 -1.16 0.39
C MET A 23 10.28 -2.31 1.15
N LEU A 24 10.24 -3.54 0.62
CA LEU A 24 10.92 -4.69 1.23
C LEU A 24 12.46 -4.56 1.17
N GLU A 25 13.01 -4.02 0.08
CA GLU A 25 14.46 -3.76 -0.04
C GLU A 25 14.93 -2.69 0.95
N ILE A 26 14.17 -1.60 1.11
CA ILE A 26 14.47 -0.56 2.11
C ILE A 26 14.34 -1.14 3.52
N ALA A 27 13.29 -1.94 3.80
CA ALA A 27 13.13 -2.62 5.08
C ALA A 27 14.34 -3.52 5.42
N SER A 28 14.83 -4.27 4.44
CA SER A 28 16.02 -5.11 4.57
C SER A 28 17.27 -4.27 4.85
N SER A 29 17.42 -3.13 4.17
CA SER A 29 18.55 -2.21 4.34
C SER A 29 18.54 -1.54 5.72
N PHE A 30 17.36 -1.21 6.26
CA PHE A 30 17.21 -0.70 7.62
C PHE A 30 17.58 -1.78 8.63
N GLN A 31 17.07 -3.00 8.44
CA GLN A 31 17.37 -4.11 9.33
C GLN A 31 18.86 -4.44 9.39
N SER A 32 19.60 -4.34 8.27
CA SER A 32 21.03 -4.62 8.23
C SER A 32 21.89 -3.58 8.98
N HIS A 33 21.30 -2.44 9.36
CA HIS A 33 21.94 -1.38 10.14
C HIS A 33 21.30 -1.22 11.52
N ASP A 34 20.58 -2.25 12.01
CA ASP A 34 19.85 -2.23 13.29
C ASP A 34 18.83 -1.07 13.41
N LEU A 35 18.29 -0.60 12.29
CA LEU A 35 17.28 0.45 12.23
C LEU A 35 15.85 -0.13 12.15
N PRO A 36 14.82 0.63 12.57
CA PRO A 36 13.43 0.16 12.51
C PRO A 36 12.91 -0.03 11.08
N LYS A 37 12.61 -1.27 10.70
CA LYS A 37 12.05 -1.61 9.38
C LYS A 37 10.52 -1.53 9.28
N GLY A 38 9.83 -1.39 10.42
CA GLY A 38 8.39 -1.65 10.54
C GLY A 38 7.51 -0.80 9.63
N PHE A 39 7.88 0.47 9.41
CA PHE A 39 7.14 1.36 8.50
C PHE A 39 7.14 0.82 7.06
N HIS A 40 8.29 0.37 6.56
CA HIS A 40 8.41 -0.14 5.20
C HIS A 40 7.74 -1.50 5.03
N VAL A 41 7.81 -2.37 6.06
CA VAL A 41 7.08 -3.64 6.07
C VAL A 41 5.58 -3.40 6.00
N ALA A 42 5.04 -2.54 6.86
CA ALA A 42 3.60 -2.22 6.85
C ALA A 42 3.16 -1.56 5.54
N ALA A 43 4.00 -0.70 4.94
CA ALA A 43 3.72 -0.12 3.63
C ALA A 43 3.67 -1.20 2.52
N ALA A 44 4.58 -2.17 2.55
CA ALA A 44 4.58 -3.29 1.61
C ALA A 44 3.32 -4.16 1.75
N GLU A 45 2.88 -4.44 2.98
CA GLU A 45 1.64 -5.18 3.27
C GLU A 45 0.41 -4.46 2.72
N VAL A 46 0.30 -3.14 2.94
CA VAL A 46 -0.79 -2.33 2.37
C VAL A 46 -0.76 -2.38 0.84
N PHE A 47 0.41 -2.28 0.21
CA PHE A 47 0.51 -2.36 -1.26
C PHE A 47 0.18 -3.74 -1.82
N GLU A 48 0.46 -4.80 -1.07
CA GLU A 48 0.06 -6.16 -1.41
C GLU A 48 -1.46 -6.33 -1.38
N GLN A 49 -2.11 -5.87 -0.30
CA GLN A 49 -3.58 -5.90 -0.19
C GLN A 49 -4.26 -5.12 -1.33
N LEU A 50 -3.66 -4.00 -1.73
CA LEU A 50 -4.18 -3.17 -2.82
C LEU A 50 -3.90 -3.71 -4.22
N GLU A 51 -3.06 -4.74 -4.38
CA GLU A 51 -2.71 -5.30 -5.69
C GLU A 51 -3.94 -5.83 -6.44
N VAL A 52 -4.94 -6.35 -5.71
CA VAL A 52 -6.21 -6.81 -6.28
C VAL A 52 -6.95 -5.75 -7.10
N LEU A 53 -6.66 -4.46 -6.85
CA LEU A 53 -7.30 -3.32 -7.50
C LEU A 53 -6.50 -2.77 -8.70
N LYS A 54 -5.37 -3.39 -9.08
CA LYS A 54 -4.44 -2.83 -10.09
C LYS A 54 -5.04 -2.65 -11.48
N ASP A 55 -6.01 -3.49 -11.83
CA ASP A 55 -6.68 -3.51 -13.14
C ASP A 55 -8.14 -3.04 -13.07
N ALA A 56 -8.55 -2.41 -11.96
CA ALA A 56 -9.92 -1.94 -11.81
C ALA A 56 -10.21 -0.70 -12.68
N ASP A 57 -11.26 -0.77 -13.50
CA ASP A 57 -11.70 0.33 -14.38
C ASP A 57 -12.17 1.57 -13.61
N SER A 58 -12.77 1.36 -12.42
CA SER A 58 -13.23 2.43 -11.54
C SER A 58 -12.89 2.11 -10.09
N LEU A 59 -12.35 3.09 -9.38
CA LEU A 59 -12.01 2.98 -7.95
C LEU A 59 -12.84 3.98 -7.16
N THR A 60 -13.50 3.49 -6.11
CA THR A 60 -14.12 4.32 -5.08
C THR A 60 -13.37 4.18 -3.76
N LEU A 61 -13.61 5.10 -2.82
CA LEU A 61 -13.01 5.00 -1.50
C LEU A 61 -13.46 3.70 -0.80
N GLU A 62 -14.72 3.32 -0.99
CA GLU A 62 -15.33 2.12 -0.43
C GLU A 62 -14.61 0.85 -0.92
N THR A 63 -14.36 0.74 -2.24
CA THR A 63 -13.62 -0.42 -2.80
C THR A 63 -12.19 -0.53 -2.26
N VAL A 64 -11.52 0.60 -2.01
CA VAL A 64 -10.18 0.62 -1.41
C VAL A 64 -10.23 0.18 0.05
N LEU A 65 -11.21 0.68 0.82
CA LEU A 65 -11.37 0.30 2.22
C LEU A 65 -11.73 -1.18 2.38
N GLU A 66 -12.60 -1.70 1.49
CA GLU A 66 -12.98 -3.12 1.50
C GLU A 66 -11.77 -4.03 1.28
N ALA A 67 -10.87 -3.68 0.35
CA ALA A 67 -9.62 -4.42 0.13
C ALA A 67 -8.69 -4.41 1.37
N LEU A 68 -8.64 -3.29 2.09
CA LEU A 68 -7.77 -3.16 3.28
C LEU A 68 -8.34 -3.83 4.54
N ILE A 69 -9.67 -3.83 4.71
CA ILE A 69 -10.32 -4.28 5.95
C ILE A 69 -10.72 -5.77 5.88
N THR A 70 -10.95 -6.32 4.69
CA THR A 70 -11.37 -7.72 4.51
C THR A 70 -10.19 -8.70 4.47
N SER A 71 -8.97 -8.19 4.39
CA SER A 71 -7.74 -9.00 4.31
C SER A 71 -7.23 -9.49 5.69
N GLY A 72 -8.13 -9.67 6.66
CA GLY A 72 -7.83 -10.04 8.06
C GLY A 72 -8.49 -11.34 8.51
#